data_AF-A0A7W1GM76-F1
#
_entry.id   AF-A0A7W1GM76-F1
#
_cell.length_a   1.000
_cell.length_b   1.000
_cell.length_c   1.000
_cell.angle_alpha   90.00
_cell.angle_beta   90.00
_cell.angle_gamma   90.00
#
_symmetry.space_group_name_H-M   'P 1'
#
loop_
_entity.id
_entity.type
_entity.pdbx_description
1 polymer ?
#
loop_
_entity_poly.entity_id
_entity_poly.type
_entity_poly.pdbx_seq_one_letter_code
_entity_poly.pdbx_strand_id
1 'polypeptide(L)'
;MTVPADRAEEARAAMLELFPDGFEEADRPGVLELVAYTDPAGATRLWRAFGEYSWSEVPEDWQHRWREFHRAVRVGPLWVGPPWLEAPPDAIAVVIDPGRAFGTGAHPTTQLCLQLLIDLAEDDRSLLDIGCGSGVLSIAACKLGFGHVVALDHDPVTLEAAAENARANQATV
;
A
#
# COMPACT_ATOMS: atom_id res chain seq x y z
N MET A 1 -24.19 -11.94 -1.91
CA MET A 1 -25.11 -13.11 -1.90
C MET A 1 -24.39 -14.29 -1.25
N THR A 2 -25.11 -15.33 -0.86
CA THR A 2 -24.50 -16.60 -0.43
C THR A 2 -25.04 -17.75 -1.26
N VAL A 3 -24.17 -18.69 -1.62
CA VAL A 3 -24.55 -19.91 -2.34
C VAL A 3 -24.04 -21.15 -1.59
N PRO A 4 -24.79 -22.26 -1.58
CA PRO A 4 -24.30 -23.53 -1.06
C PRO A 4 -22.97 -23.96 -1.71
N ALA A 5 -22.07 -24.57 -0.93
CA ALA A 5 -20.72 -24.93 -1.38
C ALA A 5 -20.70 -25.90 -2.58
N ASP A 6 -21.74 -26.74 -2.73
CA ASP A 6 -21.91 -27.65 -3.86
C ASP A 6 -22.25 -26.94 -5.19
N ARG A 7 -22.66 -25.67 -5.13
CA ARG A 7 -22.91 -24.80 -6.31
C ARG A 7 -21.91 -23.66 -6.45
N ALA A 8 -20.81 -23.68 -5.69
CA ALA A 8 -19.81 -22.62 -5.69
C ALA A 8 -19.23 -22.35 -7.08
N GLU A 9 -18.86 -23.39 -7.82
CA GLU A 9 -18.24 -23.26 -9.15
C GLU A 9 -19.19 -22.66 -10.19
N GLU A 10 -20.47 -23.08 -10.20
CA GLU A 10 -21.48 -22.51 -11.09
C GLU A 10 -21.70 -21.02 -10.79
N ALA A 11 -21.73 -20.66 -9.50
CA ALA A 11 -21.90 -19.30 -9.07
C ALA A 11 -20.70 -18.41 -9.42
N ARG A 12 -19.47 -18.91 -9.27
CA ARG A 12 -18.24 -18.22 -9.70
C ARG A 12 -18.25 -17.92 -11.19
N ALA A 13 -18.59 -18.92 -12.02
CA ALA A 13 -18.67 -18.76 -13.46
C ALA A 13 -19.69 -17.67 -13.85
N ALA A 14 -20.88 -17.70 -13.26
CA ALA A 14 -21.89 -16.68 -13.50
C ALA A 14 -21.44 -15.29 -13.00
N MET A 15 -20.76 -15.20 -11.86
CA MET A 15 -20.23 -13.93 -11.36
C MET A 15 -19.17 -13.32 -12.28
N LEU A 16 -18.28 -14.13 -12.86
CA LEU A 16 -17.29 -13.67 -13.84
C LEU A 16 -17.94 -13.05 -15.08
N GLU A 17 -19.06 -13.61 -15.55
CA GLU A 17 -19.81 -13.05 -16.67
C GLU A 17 -20.53 -11.75 -16.30
N LEU A 18 -21.09 -11.67 -15.08
CA LEU A 18 -21.88 -10.53 -14.63
C LEU A 18 -21.04 -9.33 -14.20
N PHE A 19 -19.84 -9.59 -13.68
CA PHE A 19 -18.89 -8.63 -13.10
C PHE A 19 -17.47 -8.91 -13.60
N PRO A 20 -17.18 -8.65 -14.88
CA PRO A 20 -15.86 -8.91 -15.46
C PRO A 20 -14.75 -8.06 -14.84
N ASP A 21 -15.10 -6.91 -14.25
CA ASP A 21 -14.16 -6.02 -13.55
C ASP A 21 -13.77 -6.55 -12.15
N GLY A 22 -14.41 -7.62 -11.68
CA GLY A 22 -14.08 -8.31 -10.44
C GLY A 22 -15.21 -8.35 -9.40
N PHE A 23 -15.08 -9.29 -8.49
CA PHE A 23 -15.94 -9.48 -7.32
C PHE A 23 -15.12 -10.15 -6.20
N GLU A 24 -15.60 -10.05 -4.97
CA GLU A 24 -14.97 -10.65 -3.80
C GLU A 24 -15.63 -11.99 -3.44
N GLU A 25 -14.84 -12.88 -2.88
CA GLU A 25 -15.25 -14.19 -2.41
C GLU A 25 -14.84 -14.39 -0.95
N ALA A 26 -15.72 -14.97 -0.15
CA ALA A 26 -15.39 -15.41 1.20
C ALA A 26 -15.99 -16.78 1.49
N ASP A 27 -15.11 -17.75 1.80
CA ASP A 27 -15.53 -19.06 2.26
C ASP A 27 -16.12 -18.95 3.68
N ARG A 28 -17.37 -19.41 3.84
CA ARG A 28 -18.04 -19.53 5.13
C ARG A 28 -18.39 -21.00 5.38
N PRO A 29 -18.60 -21.42 6.63
CA PRO A 29 -19.03 -22.79 6.91
C PRO A 29 -20.30 -23.16 6.13
N GLY A 30 -20.15 -24.03 5.12
CA GLY A 30 -21.23 -24.57 4.30
C GLY A 30 -21.70 -23.71 3.12
N VAL A 31 -21.18 -22.49 2.94
CA VAL A 31 -21.59 -21.57 1.85
C VAL A 31 -20.41 -20.75 1.34
N LEU A 32 -20.49 -20.32 0.08
CA LEU A 32 -19.62 -19.31 -0.51
C LEU A 32 -20.35 -17.97 -0.52
N GLU A 33 -19.74 -16.94 0.06
CA GLU A 33 -20.20 -15.56 0.00
C GLU A 33 -19.56 -14.86 -1.20
N LEU A 34 -20.38 -14.22 -2.04
CA LEU A 34 -19.98 -13.52 -3.27
C LEU A 34 -20.47 -12.08 -3.23
N VAL A 35 -19.56 -11.11 -3.42
CA VAL A 35 -19.85 -9.67 -3.29
C VAL A 35 -19.34 -8.92 -4.51
N ALA A 36 -20.22 -8.17 -5.19
CA ALA A 36 -19.84 -7.30 -6.30
C ALA A 36 -20.15 -5.84 -5.97
N TYR A 37 -19.22 -4.95 -6.32
CA TYR A 37 -19.40 -3.51 -6.25
C TYR A 37 -20.11 -3.04 -7.51
N THR A 38 -21.33 -2.53 -7.38
CA THR A 38 -22.13 -2.24 -8.57
C THR A 38 -23.21 -1.20 -8.36
N ASP A 39 -23.78 -0.74 -9.46
CA ASP A 39 -24.90 0.19 -9.52
C ASP A 39 -26.26 -0.55 -9.42
N PRO A 40 -27.40 0.16 -9.38
CA PRO A 40 -28.72 -0.49 -9.34
C PRO A 40 -28.98 -1.44 -10.54
N ALA A 41 -28.37 -1.20 -11.68
CA ALA A 41 -28.52 -2.07 -12.85
C ALA A 41 -27.78 -3.40 -12.66
N GLY A 42 -26.58 -3.39 -12.08
CA GLY A 42 -25.86 -4.61 -11.71
C GLY A 42 -26.52 -5.37 -10.57
N ALA A 43 -27.13 -4.68 -9.59
CA ALA A 43 -27.96 -5.33 -8.57
C ALA A 43 -29.14 -6.09 -9.21
N THR A 44 -29.75 -5.52 -10.25
CA THR A 44 -30.80 -6.18 -11.02
C THR A 44 -30.28 -7.43 -11.75
N ARG A 45 -29.05 -7.39 -12.29
CA ARG A 45 -28.42 -8.57 -12.91
C ARG A 45 -28.18 -9.69 -11.90
N LEU A 46 -27.68 -9.36 -10.70
CA LEU A 46 -27.51 -10.30 -9.59
C LEU A 46 -28.83 -10.97 -9.20
N TRP A 47 -29.87 -10.17 -9.02
CA TRP A 47 -31.20 -10.67 -8.69
C TRP A 47 -31.73 -11.66 -9.73
N ARG A 48 -31.58 -11.34 -11.02
CA ARG A 48 -32.02 -12.23 -12.11
C ARG A 48 -31.27 -13.57 -12.14
N ALA A 49 -29.98 -13.55 -11.83
CA ALA A 49 -29.15 -14.74 -11.87
C ALA A 49 -29.33 -15.65 -10.64
N PHE A 50 -29.51 -15.06 -9.45
CA PHE A 50 -29.42 -15.80 -8.19
C PHE A 50 -30.67 -15.72 -7.30
N GLY A 51 -31.63 -14.87 -7.62
CA GLY A 51 -32.92 -14.72 -6.93
C GLY A 51 -32.87 -13.93 -5.63
N GLU A 52 -31.85 -14.15 -4.79
CA GLU A 52 -31.69 -13.48 -3.50
C GLU A 52 -30.34 -12.78 -3.37
N TYR A 53 -30.36 -11.56 -2.84
CA TYR A 53 -29.16 -10.81 -2.50
C TYR A 53 -29.44 -9.85 -1.34
N SER A 54 -28.39 -9.52 -0.60
CA SER A 54 -28.35 -8.37 0.30
C SER A 54 -27.51 -7.27 -0.33
N TRP A 55 -27.80 -6.02 0.00
CA TRP A 55 -27.00 -4.87 -0.40
C TRP A 55 -26.71 -3.98 0.80
N SER A 56 -25.60 -3.26 0.72
CA SER A 56 -25.25 -2.18 1.62
C SER A 56 -24.68 -1.04 0.78
N GLU A 57 -24.97 0.19 1.15
CA GLU A 57 -24.35 1.35 0.53
C GLU A 57 -22.83 1.30 0.79
N VAL A 58 -22.05 1.54 -0.27
CA VAL A 58 -20.61 1.63 -0.15
C VAL A 58 -20.30 3.11 0.16
N PRO A 59 -19.70 3.42 1.32
CA PRO A 59 -19.40 4.81 1.70
C PRO A 59 -18.57 5.51 0.61
N GLU A 60 -18.84 6.77 0.27
CA GLU A 60 -18.12 7.48 -0.81
C GLU A 60 -16.59 7.49 -0.64
N ASP A 61 -16.10 7.38 0.59
CA ASP A 61 -14.69 7.36 0.96
C ASP A 61 -14.06 5.96 0.99
N TRP A 62 -14.78 4.90 0.62
CA TRP A 62 -14.29 3.51 0.69
C TRP A 62 -12.95 3.31 -0.03
N GLN A 63 -12.77 3.97 -1.17
CA GLN A 63 -11.53 3.93 -1.97
C GLN A 63 -10.34 4.58 -1.27
N HIS A 64 -10.57 5.34 -0.20
CA HIS A 64 -9.55 6.02 0.58
C HIS A 64 -9.35 5.38 1.96
N ARG A 65 -10.22 4.46 2.40
CA ARG A 65 -10.11 3.82 3.73
C ARG A 65 -8.81 3.05 3.93
N TRP A 66 -8.17 2.55 2.87
CA TRP A 66 -6.84 1.94 2.95
C TRP A 66 -5.79 2.91 3.52
N ARG A 67 -5.98 4.23 3.37
CA ARG A 67 -5.10 5.27 3.94
C ARG A 67 -5.19 5.33 5.47
N GLU A 68 -6.32 4.97 6.07
CA GLU A 68 -6.53 4.97 7.53
C GLU A 68 -5.62 3.96 8.25
N PHE A 69 -5.19 2.91 7.54
CA PHE A 69 -4.30 1.89 8.09
C PHE A 69 -2.83 2.28 8.02
N HIS A 70 -2.47 3.34 7.28
CA HIS A 70 -1.11 3.80 7.14
C HIS A 70 -0.78 4.84 8.19
N ARG A 71 -0.05 4.40 9.21
CA ARG A 71 0.43 5.26 10.30
C ARG A 71 1.86 5.68 10.03
N ALA A 72 2.16 6.94 10.34
CA ALA A 72 3.53 7.39 10.38
C ALA A 72 4.31 6.73 11.53
N VAL A 73 5.61 6.59 11.33
CA VAL A 73 6.55 5.97 12.25
C VAL A 73 7.62 7.01 12.60
N ARG A 74 8.02 7.05 13.87
CA ARG A 74 9.11 7.90 14.34
C ARG A 74 10.29 7.05 14.78
N VAL A 75 11.47 7.34 14.23
CA VAL A 75 12.74 6.68 14.56
C VAL A 75 13.76 7.78 14.85
N GLY A 76 14.06 8.02 16.12
CA GLY A 76 14.88 9.16 16.54
C GLY A 76 14.34 10.50 15.98
N PRO A 77 15.16 11.29 15.25
CA PRO A 77 14.72 12.54 14.63
C PRO A 77 13.92 12.32 13.32
N LEU A 78 13.93 11.12 12.74
CA LEU A 78 13.22 10.83 11.50
C LEU A 78 11.73 10.59 11.76
N TRP A 79 10.91 11.18 10.91
CA TRP A 79 9.49 10.84 10.77
C TRP A 79 9.29 10.23 9.39
N VAL A 80 8.77 9.01 9.30
CA VAL A 80 8.43 8.34 8.05
C VAL A 80 6.93 8.23 7.96
N GLY A 81 6.33 8.82 6.94
CA GLY A 81 4.87 8.80 6.82
C GLY A 81 4.36 9.07 5.41
N PRO A 82 3.06 8.80 5.18
CA PRO A 82 2.44 8.99 3.88
C PRO A 82 2.21 10.47 3.56
N PRO A 83 2.04 10.83 2.27
CA PRO A 83 1.93 12.23 1.82
C PRO A 83 0.68 12.97 2.32
N TRP A 84 -0.32 12.26 2.86
CA TRP A 84 -1.53 12.84 3.45
C TRP A 84 -1.44 13.11 4.95
N LEU A 85 -0.32 12.76 5.60
CA LEU A 85 -0.07 13.10 7.00
C LEU A 85 0.99 14.21 7.08
N GLU A 86 0.80 15.12 8.04
CA GLU A 86 1.74 16.21 8.28
C GLU A 86 2.82 15.78 9.27
N ALA A 87 4.08 16.01 8.92
CA ALA A 87 5.21 15.72 9.79
C ALA A 87 5.30 16.74 10.94
N PRO A 88 5.62 16.31 12.17
CA PRO A 88 5.91 17.23 13.26
C PRO A 88 7.00 18.24 12.88
N PRO A 89 6.90 19.53 13.28
CA PRO A 89 7.89 20.56 12.92
C PRO A 89 9.32 20.29 13.41
N ASP A 90 9.46 19.44 14.43
CA ASP A 90 10.73 19.06 15.05
C ASP A 90 11.36 17.79 14.43
N ALA A 91 10.73 17.20 13.41
CA ALA A 91 11.16 15.96 12.79
C ALA A 91 11.74 16.17 11.39
N ILE A 92 12.70 15.31 11.03
CA ILE A 92 13.19 15.17 9.66
C ILE A 92 12.19 14.30 8.90
N ALA A 93 11.38 14.93 8.04
CA ALA A 93 10.31 14.26 7.32
C ALA A 93 10.83 13.46 6.12
N VAL A 94 10.53 12.15 6.12
CA VAL A 94 10.70 11.19 5.02
C VAL A 94 9.30 10.77 4.55
N VAL A 95 8.84 11.36 3.45
CA VAL A 95 7.49 11.10 2.92
C VAL A 95 7.52 9.89 1.99
N ILE A 96 6.76 8.84 2.28
CA ILE A 96 6.72 7.63 1.45
C ILE A 96 5.28 7.36 1.03
N ASP A 97 5.01 7.31 -0.27
CA ASP A 97 3.74 6.77 -0.76
C ASP A 97 3.75 5.24 -0.53
N PRO A 98 2.84 4.72 0.31
CA PRO A 98 2.80 3.30 0.61
C PRO A 98 2.16 2.43 -0.48
N GLY A 99 1.96 2.97 -1.69
CA GLY A 99 1.39 2.28 -2.85
C GLY A 99 2.13 1.02 -3.29
N ARG A 100 2.90 1.09 -4.39
CA ARG A 100 3.35 -0.11 -5.14
C ARG A 100 4.65 -0.76 -4.64
N ALA A 101 5.30 -0.23 -3.59
CA ALA A 101 6.60 -0.72 -3.15
C ALA A 101 6.66 -0.98 -1.65
N PHE A 102 7.37 -2.05 -1.27
CA PHE A 102 7.66 -2.35 0.13
C PHE A 102 8.60 -1.29 0.74
N GLY A 103 8.45 -1.03 2.04
CA GLY A 103 9.33 -0.08 2.76
C GLY A 103 8.61 1.19 3.22
N THR A 104 7.43 1.07 3.82
CA THR A 104 6.68 2.21 4.38
C THR A 104 7.28 2.78 5.68
N GLY A 105 8.36 2.18 6.19
CA GLY A 105 8.95 2.48 7.51
C GLY A 105 8.33 1.70 8.67
N ALA A 106 7.18 1.05 8.48
CA ALA A 106 6.48 0.33 9.56
C ALA A 106 7.11 -1.00 9.96
N HIS A 107 7.87 -1.64 9.06
CA HIS A 107 8.47 -2.94 9.36
C HIS A 107 9.68 -2.79 10.32
N PRO A 108 9.83 -3.64 11.35
CA PRO A 108 10.91 -3.52 12.34
C PRO A 108 12.31 -3.50 11.72
N THR A 109 12.55 -4.27 10.65
CA THR A 109 13.85 -4.28 9.97
C THR A 109 14.18 -2.93 9.34
N THR A 110 13.20 -2.25 8.74
CA THR A 110 13.36 -0.89 8.20
C THR A 110 13.71 0.08 9.33
N GLN A 111 13.03 0.00 10.47
CA GLN A 111 13.30 0.86 11.63
C GLN A 111 14.71 0.66 12.18
N LEU A 112 15.19 -0.59 12.24
CA LEU A 112 16.57 -0.89 12.65
C LEU A 112 17.60 -0.28 11.70
N CYS A 113 17.37 -0.37 10.38
CA CYS A 113 18.25 0.26 9.40
C CYS A 113 18.20 1.79 9.48
N LEU A 114 17.03 2.40 9.70
CA LEU A 114 16.91 3.84 9.89
C LEU A 114 17.65 4.32 11.15
N GLN A 115 17.56 3.57 12.25
CA GLN A 115 18.32 3.86 13.47
C GLN A 115 19.83 3.76 13.20
N LEU A 116 20.27 2.74 12.47
CA LEU A 116 21.68 2.61 12.08
C LEU A 116 22.15 3.79 11.23
N LEU A 117 21.34 4.28 10.29
CA LEU A 117 21.69 5.46 9.49
C LEU A 117 21.82 6.72 10.36
N ILE A 118 20.97 6.89 11.37
CA ILE A 118 21.08 7.98 12.35
C ILE A 118 22.39 7.90 13.13
N ASP A 119 22.73 6.70 13.62
CA ASP A 119 23.95 6.49 14.42
C ASP A 119 25.23 6.66 13.59
N LEU A 120 25.15 6.43 12.27
CA LEU A 120 26.24 6.59 11.31
C LEU A 120 26.27 7.95 10.63
N ALA A 121 25.30 8.84 10.91
CA ALA A 121 25.18 10.13 10.27
C ALA A 121 26.38 11.02 10.63
N GLU A 122 27.31 11.12 9.69
CA GLU A 122 28.42 12.06 9.68
C GLU A 122 28.44 12.68 8.28
N ASP A 123 28.82 13.95 8.19
CA ASP A 123 28.83 14.68 6.92
C ASP A 123 29.62 13.91 5.84
N ASP A 124 29.06 13.86 4.63
CA ASP A 124 29.71 13.38 3.39
C ASP A 124 30.01 11.87 3.30
N ARG A 125 29.32 11.03 4.08
CA ARG A 125 29.36 9.57 3.88
C ARG A 125 28.58 9.15 2.64
N SER A 126 29.03 8.07 2.00
CA SER A 126 28.31 7.43 0.89
C SER A 126 27.47 6.23 1.37
N LEU A 127 26.38 5.96 0.66
CA LEU A 127 25.48 4.83 0.91
C LEU A 127 25.20 4.08 -0.39
N LEU A 128 25.17 2.74 -0.29
CA LEU A 128 24.61 1.85 -1.30
C LEU A 128 23.44 1.07 -0.67
N ASP A 129 22.24 1.30 -1.17
CA ASP A 129 20.99 0.68 -0.72
C ASP A 129 20.57 -0.42 -1.71
N ILE A 130 20.80 -1.69 -1.34
CA ILE A 130 20.52 -2.86 -2.19
C ILE A 130 19.19 -3.48 -1.77
N GLY A 131 18.24 -3.56 -2.71
CA GLY A 131 16.85 -3.89 -2.44
C GLY A 131 16.11 -2.69 -1.87
N CYS A 132 16.24 -1.54 -2.54
CA CYS A 132 15.79 -0.26 -2.02
C CYS A 132 14.27 -0.16 -1.84
N GLY A 133 13.47 -0.98 -2.55
CA GLY A 133 12.01 -0.96 -2.45
C GLY A 133 11.45 0.45 -2.69
N SER A 134 10.79 1.01 -1.69
CA SER A 134 10.25 2.38 -1.70
C SER A 134 11.30 3.50 -1.72
N GLY A 135 12.58 3.18 -1.51
CA GLY A 135 13.67 4.14 -1.37
C GLY A 135 13.78 4.77 0.03
N VAL A 136 13.04 4.28 1.03
CA VAL A 136 12.97 4.91 2.37
C VAL A 136 14.33 5.09 3.04
N LEU A 137 15.25 4.12 2.93
CA LEU A 137 16.58 4.21 3.53
C LEU A 137 17.46 5.21 2.77
N SER A 138 17.44 5.14 1.44
CA SER A 138 18.14 6.08 0.57
C SER A 138 17.72 7.54 0.81
N ILE A 139 16.42 7.80 0.88
CA ILE A 139 15.87 9.13 1.12
C ILE A 139 16.24 9.63 2.53
N ALA A 140 16.12 8.76 3.54
CA ALA A 140 16.51 9.09 4.90
C ALA A 140 18.00 9.46 4.97
N ALA A 141 18.87 8.71 4.30
CA ALA A 141 20.30 8.98 4.24
C ALA A 141 20.60 10.35 3.61
N CYS A 142 19.98 10.70 2.49
CA CYS A 142 20.11 12.04 1.90
C CYS A 142 19.75 13.14 2.91
N LYS A 143 18.66 12.96 3.66
CA LYS A 143 18.20 13.94 4.66
C LYS A 143 19.06 13.99 5.92
N LEU A 144 19.81 12.92 6.20
CA LEU A 144 20.78 12.85 7.29
C LEU A 144 22.16 13.39 6.88
N GLY A 145 22.35 13.87 5.65
CA GLY A 145 23.58 14.51 5.18
C GLY A 145 24.58 13.59 4.46
N PHE A 146 24.15 12.40 4.05
CA PHE A 146 24.99 11.53 3.22
C PHE A 146 25.24 12.19 1.84
N GLY A 147 26.49 12.26 1.42
CA GLY A 147 26.93 13.01 0.25
C GLY A 147 26.69 12.29 -1.09
N HIS A 148 26.70 10.95 -1.08
CA HIS A 148 26.49 10.15 -2.28
C HIS A 148 25.68 8.88 -1.98
N VAL A 149 24.42 8.86 -2.38
CA VAL A 149 23.50 7.74 -2.16
C VAL A 149 23.21 7.08 -3.50
N VAL A 150 23.27 5.74 -3.54
CA VAL A 150 22.88 4.94 -4.70
C VAL A 150 21.90 3.88 -4.25
N ALA A 151 20.78 3.76 -4.95
CA ALA A 151 19.75 2.76 -4.71
C ALA A 151 19.66 1.76 -5.86
N LEU A 152 19.53 0.47 -5.54
CA LEU A 152 19.38 -0.61 -6.51
C LEU A 152 18.24 -1.53 -6.10
N ASP A 153 17.46 -1.97 -7.08
CA ASP A 153 16.47 -3.03 -6.94
C ASP A 153 16.39 -3.82 -8.25
N HIS A 154 15.96 -5.07 -8.15
CA HIS A 154 15.73 -5.91 -9.33
C HIS A 154 14.35 -5.64 -9.95
N ASP A 155 13.38 -5.19 -9.14
CA ASP A 155 12.03 -4.91 -9.62
C ASP A 155 11.95 -3.49 -10.22
N PRO A 156 11.66 -3.33 -11.53
CA PRO A 156 11.51 -2.00 -12.12
C PRO A 156 10.35 -1.19 -11.51
N VAL A 157 9.31 -1.86 -10.98
CA VAL A 157 8.16 -1.18 -10.37
C VAL A 157 8.57 -0.49 -9.06
N THR A 158 9.47 -1.09 -8.29
CA THR A 158 9.98 -0.48 -7.05
C THR A 158 10.95 0.66 -7.36
N LEU A 159 11.76 0.55 -8.42
CA LEU A 159 12.63 1.65 -8.86
C LEU A 159 11.83 2.89 -9.28
N GLU A 160 10.71 2.72 -9.98
CA GLU A 160 9.80 3.84 -10.30
C GLU A 160 9.27 4.49 -9.03
N ALA A 161 8.79 3.68 -8.08
CA ALA A 161 8.27 4.17 -6.80
C ALA A 161 9.34 4.88 -5.96
N ALA A 162 10.57 4.33 -5.91
CA ALA A 162 11.70 4.95 -5.23
C ALA A 162 12.05 6.31 -5.83
N ALA A 163 12.07 6.42 -7.16
CA ALA A 163 12.32 7.69 -7.85
C ALA A 163 11.21 8.73 -7.59
N GLU A 164 9.96 8.30 -7.53
CA GLU A 164 8.82 9.16 -7.17
C GLU A 164 8.90 9.65 -5.71
N ASN A 165 9.18 8.75 -4.78
CA ASN A 165 9.38 9.09 -3.38
C ASN A 165 10.58 10.02 -3.20
N ALA A 166 11.71 9.77 -3.88
CA ALA A 166 12.89 10.64 -3.82
C ALA A 166 12.55 12.06 -4.30
N ARG A 167 11.81 12.18 -5.41
CA ARG A 167 11.34 13.47 -5.93
C ARG A 167 10.41 14.20 -4.94
N ALA A 168 9.48 13.48 -4.32
CA ALA A 168 8.58 14.04 -3.31
C ALA A 168 9.34 14.57 -2.08
N ASN A 169 10.50 13.99 -1.79
CA ASN A 169 11.37 14.37 -0.69
C ASN A 169 12.48 15.36 -1.05
N GLN A 170 12.60 15.74 -2.34
CA GLN A 170 13.71 16.53 -2.87
C GLN A 170 15.08 15.88 -2.58
N ALA A 171 15.13 14.54 -2.59
CA ALA A 171 16.34 13.76 -2.39
C ALA A 171 16.98 13.38 -3.74
N THR A 172 18.31 13.37 -3.78
CA THR A 172 19.10 12.91 -4.93
C THR A 172 19.66 11.53 -4.62
N VAL A 173 19.16 10.51 -5.30
CA VAL A 173 19.43 9.07 -5.11
C VAL A 173 19.76 8.45 -6.47
#